data_AF-A0A3Q2ZC37-F1
#
_entry.id   AF-A0A3Q2ZC37-F1
#
_cell.length_a   1.000
_cell.length_b   1.000
_cell.length_c   1.000
_cell.angle_alpha   90.00
_cell.angle_beta   90.00
_cell.angle_gamma   90.00
#
_symmetry.space_group_name_H-M   'P 1'
#
loop_
_entity.id
_entity.type
_entity.pdbx_description
1 polymer ?
#
loop_
_entity_poly.entity_id
_entity_poly.type
_entity_poly.pdbx_seq_one_letter_code
_entity_poly.pdbx_strand_id
1 'polypeptide(L)'
;SSFLTVAASVGRRMRMPAKIFLALIAVTLGSLLMHYGGRWRCAPCSHPAGGGKAKRTNVTFLKTHKTAGSTVQNILFRFAERNGLTVALPKQQCGHHFCYPNPFSANFVHPHTLPPNIVGNHLRFNAGELHRVVPADARYVTILREPAAMFESLFTYYSQHCQTFRRVPGGSLGAFLEQPLRYYRPQDKNSNYARNTLTHDLGGDKDRPAADAAYARAFTAQVERVFSLVMIAEHFDESLVLLRRLLSWDADDLVYVKLNMRTPASKRRLTPDLAGKVRAWNWIDAHLYDHFNGSLWRQLAALGSACVARELRLLRAAQERLLQSCFGGRRPLRSSAGKIRNKDLRPWQPSAQVGILGYDLPGNLSRPSSSRELCLKVVMPEIQYTKILLHSQSARYRHNHRH
;
A
#
# COMPACT_ATOMS: atom_id res chain seq x y z
N SER A 1 -42.85 -51.36 -16.85
CA SER A 1 -44.22 -50.98 -17.25
C SER A 1 -45.23 -51.53 -16.25
N SER A 2 -46.52 -51.19 -16.38
CA SER A 2 -47.60 -51.37 -15.37
C SER A 2 -47.61 -50.24 -14.33
N PHE A 3 -47.99 -49.00 -14.69
CA PHE A 3 -49.33 -48.42 -14.95
C PHE A 3 -50.13 -48.00 -13.70
N LEU A 4 -50.79 -46.83 -13.80
CA LEU A 4 -51.38 -46.05 -12.70
C LEU A 4 -52.87 -46.35 -12.45
N THR A 5 -53.33 -46.28 -11.19
CA THR A 5 -54.34 -45.33 -10.60
C THR A 5 -54.22 -45.46 -9.04
N VAL A 6 -54.96 -44.89 -8.06
CA VAL A 6 -56.12 -43.98 -7.87
C VAL A 6 -55.73 -43.01 -6.73
N ALA A 7 -55.49 -41.71 -6.96
CA ALA A 7 -56.41 -40.57 -6.76
C ALA A 7 -57.05 -40.34 -5.36
N ALA A 8 -56.61 -39.26 -4.70
CA ALA A 8 -57.33 -38.28 -3.85
C ALA A 8 -58.13 -38.68 -2.58
N SER A 9 -57.85 -37.98 -1.47
CA SER A 9 -58.77 -37.75 -0.34
C SER A 9 -58.41 -36.47 0.45
N VAL A 10 -59.44 -35.65 0.74
CA VAL A 10 -59.62 -34.59 1.79
C VAL A 10 -58.39 -33.76 2.28
N GLY A 11 -58.44 -32.43 2.45
CA GLY A 11 -59.52 -31.46 2.20
C GLY A 11 -59.96 -30.59 3.39
N ARG A 12 -59.08 -29.73 3.98
CA ARG A 12 -59.50 -28.61 4.85
C ARG A 12 -58.61 -27.37 4.68
N ARG A 13 -59.22 -26.23 4.31
CA ARG A 13 -58.57 -24.90 4.30
C ARG A 13 -58.83 -24.17 5.62
N MET A 14 -57.80 -23.85 6.40
CA MET A 14 -57.93 -22.81 7.43
C MET A 14 -57.86 -21.42 6.77
N ARG A 15 -59.00 -20.72 6.72
CA ARG A 15 -59.05 -19.30 6.34
C ARG A 15 -58.91 -18.45 7.61
N MET A 16 -57.75 -17.82 7.81
CA MET A 16 -57.66 -16.73 8.79
C MET A 16 -58.50 -15.54 8.32
N PRO A 17 -59.28 -14.87 9.19
CA PRO A 17 -59.93 -13.61 8.87
C PRO A 17 -58.90 -12.55 8.49
N ALA A 18 -59.16 -11.80 7.40
CA ALA A 18 -58.22 -10.79 6.89
C ALA A 18 -57.82 -9.73 7.95
N LYS A 19 -58.72 -9.41 8.89
CA LYS A 19 -58.45 -8.52 10.03
C LYS A 19 -57.34 -9.05 10.96
N ILE A 20 -57.26 -10.37 11.18
CA ILE A 20 -56.22 -11.00 12.01
C ILE A 20 -54.88 -11.02 11.27
N PHE A 21 -54.89 -11.30 9.96
CA PHE A 21 -53.69 -11.25 9.13
C PHE A 21 -53.11 -9.82 9.04
N LEU A 22 -53.96 -8.80 8.85
CA LEU A 22 -53.56 -7.39 8.91
C LEU A 22 -53.06 -6.98 10.30
N ALA A 23 -53.67 -7.46 11.39
CA ALA A 23 -53.18 -7.21 12.74
C ALA A 23 -51.79 -7.83 12.98
N LEU A 24 -51.54 -9.06 12.50
CA LEU A 24 -50.21 -9.69 12.59
C LEU A 24 -49.16 -8.93 11.76
N ILE A 25 -49.52 -8.40 10.58
CA ILE A 25 -48.64 -7.55 9.79
C ILE A 25 -48.39 -6.21 10.51
N ALA A 26 -49.40 -5.59 11.10
CA ALA A 26 -49.24 -4.36 11.88
C ALA A 26 -48.38 -4.55 13.14
N VAL A 27 -48.55 -5.67 13.85
CA VAL A 27 -47.71 -6.03 15.00
C VAL A 27 -46.27 -6.33 14.58
N THR A 28 -46.05 -7.07 13.50
CA THR A 28 -44.68 -7.36 13.02
C THR A 28 -43.97 -6.13 12.45
N LEU A 29 -44.64 -5.24 11.70
CA LEU A 29 -44.09 -3.93 11.33
C LEU A 29 -43.89 -3.04 12.56
N GLY A 30 -44.80 -3.07 13.53
CA GLY A 30 -44.67 -2.34 14.80
C GLY A 30 -43.44 -2.79 15.60
N SER A 31 -43.22 -4.10 15.74
CA SER A 31 -42.01 -4.66 16.34
C SER A 31 -40.75 -4.32 15.55
N LEU A 32 -40.80 -4.34 14.20
CA LEU A 32 -39.69 -3.88 13.36
C LEU A 32 -39.38 -2.39 13.59
N LEU A 33 -40.40 -1.54 13.64
CA LEU A 33 -40.25 -0.10 13.90
C LEU A 33 -39.81 0.19 15.34
N MET A 34 -40.16 -0.64 16.31
CA MET A 34 -39.60 -0.56 17.68
C MET A 34 -38.13 -1.00 17.72
N HIS A 35 -37.75 -2.06 16.98
CA HIS A 35 -36.36 -2.54 16.93
C HIS A 35 -35.44 -1.63 16.10
N TYR A 36 -35.93 -1.02 15.02
CA TYR A 36 -35.21 0.01 14.24
C TYR A 36 -35.32 1.42 14.85
N GLY A 37 -36.37 1.68 15.64
CA GLY A 37 -36.57 2.91 16.41
C GLY A 37 -35.66 3.01 17.64
N GLY A 38 -35.04 1.91 18.05
CA GLY A 38 -33.86 1.92 18.88
C GLY A 38 -32.79 2.80 18.22
N ARG A 39 -32.58 4.01 18.78
CA ARG A 39 -31.51 4.93 18.35
C ARG A 39 -30.21 4.11 18.25
N TRP A 40 -29.73 3.92 17.02
CA TRP A 40 -28.37 3.47 16.76
C TRP A 40 -27.45 4.56 17.32
N ARG A 41 -27.09 4.44 18.61
CA ARG A 41 -26.00 5.16 19.24
C ARG A 41 -24.74 4.68 18.55
N CYS A 42 -24.45 5.25 17.37
CA CYS A 42 -23.21 5.05 16.64
C CYS A 42 -22.09 5.16 17.67
N ALA A 43 -21.42 4.04 17.95
CA ALA A 43 -20.35 3.98 18.92
C ALA A 43 -19.42 5.17 18.63
N PRO A 44 -19.21 6.12 19.56
CA PRO A 44 -18.54 7.36 19.25
C PRO A 44 -17.20 7.03 18.62
N CYS A 45 -17.02 7.38 17.34
CA CYS A 45 -15.84 7.04 16.55
C CYS A 45 -14.63 7.76 17.17
N SER A 46 -14.01 7.11 18.14
CA SER A 46 -13.32 7.72 19.29
C SER A 46 -11.83 7.91 19.07
N HIS A 47 -11.51 8.61 17.97
CA HIS A 47 -10.47 9.62 18.12
C HIS A 47 -11.13 10.95 18.50
N PRO A 48 -10.50 11.73 19.38
CA PRO A 48 -10.71 13.17 19.38
C PRO A 48 -10.51 13.72 17.96
N ALA A 49 -11.22 14.80 17.62
CA ALA A 49 -10.64 15.74 16.65
C ALA A 49 -9.26 16.18 17.18
N GLY A 50 -8.27 16.41 16.30
CA GLY A 50 -6.86 16.51 16.68
C GLY A 50 -6.62 17.44 17.88
N GLY A 51 -6.02 16.91 18.95
CA GLY A 51 -5.82 17.68 20.20
C GLY A 51 -5.49 16.88 21.48
N GLY A 52 -5.75 15.56 21.53
CA GLY A 52 -5.67 14.79 22.80
C GLY A 52 -4.73 13.56 22.86
N LYS A 53 -4.05 13.19 21.76
CA LYS A 53 -3.06 12.09 21.77
C LYS A 53 -1.79 12.52 21.02
N ALA A 54 -0.63 12.25 21.60
CA ALA A 54 0.66 12.51 20.97
C ALA A 54 0.80 11.67 19.69
N LYS A 55 1.30 12.30 18.61
CA LYS A 55 1.55 11.62 17.33
C LYS A 55 2.69 10.62 17.48
N ARG A 56 2.54 9.42 16.92
CA ARG A 56 3.64 8.45 16.83
C ARG A 56 4.67 8.95 15.83
N THR A 57 5.91 9.09 16.28
CA THR A 57 7.06 9.53 15.48
C THR A 57 7.88 8.36 14.94
N ASN A 58 7.90 7.23 15.67
CA ASN A 58 8.70 6.06 15.32
C ASN A 58 7.89 5.09 14.43
N VAL A 59 8.30 4.92 13.17
CA VAL A 59 7.56 4.16 12.14
C VAL A 59 8.51 3.39 11.22
N THR A 60 8.35 2.07 11.17
CA THR A 60 9.14 1.18 10.31
C THR A 60 8.31 0.73 9.12
N PHE A 61 8.36 1.47 8.01
CA PHE A 61 7.64 1.11 6.79
C PHE A 61 8.49 0.20 5.89
N LEU A 62 8.15 -1.09 5.85
CA LEU A 62 8.68 -1.99 4.83
C LEU A 62 8.01 -1.66 3.49
N LYS A 63 8.78 -0.97 2.64
CA LYS A 63 8.37 -0.65 1.27
C LYS A 63 8.61 -1.84 0.35
N THR A 64 7.53 -2.51 -0.05
CA THR A 64 7.51 -3.61 -1.04
C THR A 64 7.48 -3.08 -2.49
N HIS A 65 7.81 -3.92 -3.46
CA HIS A 65 7.95 -3.51 -4.87
C HIS A 65 6.62 -3.40 -5.63
N LYS A 66 6.43 -2.26 -6.31
CA LYS A 66 5.29 -1.94 -7.22
C LYS A 66 3.89 -1.89 -6.56
N THR A 67 3.84 -1.79 -5.24
CA THR A 67 2.66 -1.72 -4.35
C THR A 67 2.21 -0.28 -4.00
N ALA A 68 2.51 0.70 -4.85
CA ALA A 68 2.34 2.14 -4.59
C ALA A 68 3.14 2.71 -3.38
N GLY A 69 4.03 1.93 -2.75
CA GLY A 69 4.84 2.33 -1.60
C GLY A 69 5.69 3.60 -1.78
N SER A 70 5.98 4.04 -3.01
CA SER A 70 6.56 5.38 -3.32
C SER A 70 5.74 6.54 -2.72
N THR A 71 4.42 6.40 -2.69
CA THR A 71 3.50 7.43 -2.17
C THR A 71 3.51 7.42 -0.63
N VAL A 72 3.53 6.23 -0.02
CA VAL A 72 3.63 6.07 1.45
C VAL A 72 4.99 6.57 1.96
N GLN A 73 6.08 6.24 1.25
CA GLN A 73 7.42 6.78 1.55
C GLN A 73 7.42 8.32 1.55
N ASN A 74 6.81 8.97 0.55
CA ASN A 74 6.73 10.43 0.48
C ASN A 74 5.91 11.03 1.64
N ILE A 75 4.80 10.40 2.03
CA ILE A 75 4.01 10.79 3.22
C ILE A 75 4.89 10.78 4.48
N LEU A 76 5.57 9.65 4.74
CA LEU A 76 6.42 9.48 5.92
C LEU A 76 7.63 10.45 5.91
N PHE A 77 8.23 10.70 4.75
CA PHE A 77 9.40 11.58 4.61
C PHE A 77 9.04 13.04 4.88
N ARG A 78 7.90 13.53 4.39
CA ARG A 78 7.42 14.89 4.71
C ARG A 78 7.05 15.02 6.18
N PHE A 79 6.45 13.99 6.78
CA PHE A 79 6.19 13.98 8.22
C PHE A 79 7.50 14.03 9.01
N ALA A 80 8.54 13.31 8.57
CA ALA A 80 9.84 13.36 9.22
C ALA A 80 10.43 14.79 9.22
N GLU A 81 10.50 15.44 8.06
CA GLU A 81 11.02 16.82 7.95
C GLU A 81 10.19 17.81 8.76
N ARG A 82 8.85 17.79 8.64
CA ARG A 82 7.98 18.78 9.31
C ARG A 82 7.95 18.64 10.84
N ASN A 83 8.41 17.52 11.39
CA ASN A 83 8.52 17.28 12.84
C ASN A 83 9.98 17.11 13.29
N GLY A 84 10.97 17.48 12.46
CA GLY A 84 12.39 17.47 12.80
C GLY A 84 13.03 16.08 13.00
N LEU A 85 12.34 14.99 12.64
CA LEU A 85 12.75 13.62 12.90
C LEU A 85 13.97 13.19 12.07
N THR A 86 14.52 12.00 12.36
CA THR A 86 15.57 11.35 11.56
C THR A 86 14.98 10.22 10.73
N VAL A 87 15.14 10.25 9.42
CA VAL A 87 14.86 9.12 8.53
C VAL A 87 16.10 8.23 8.44
N ALA A 88 15.98 6.91 8.58
CA ALA A 88 17.05 5.97 8.25
C ALA A 88 17.31 6.01 6.75
N LEU A 89 18.55 6.28 6.33
CA LEU A 89 18.91 6.36 4.91
C LEU A 89 20.08 5.42 4.61
N PRO A 90 20.15 4.84 3.40
CA PRO A 90 21.21 3.91 3.03
C PRO A 90 22.58 4.60 2.91
N LYS A 91 23.65 3.85 3.20
CA LYS A 91 25.02 4.22 2.75
C LYS A 91 25.04 4.39 1.23
N GLN A 92 25.90 5.28 0.72
CA GLN A 92 25.91 5.64 -0.71
C GLN A 92 26.12 4.43 -1.64
N GLN A 93 26.96 3.47 -1.25
CA GLN A 93 27.16 2.18 -1.95
C GLN A 93 25.89 1.31 -2.06
N CYS A 94 24.92 1.49 -1.17
CA CYS A 94 23.61 0.84 -1.17
C CYS A 94 22.55 1.60 -2.01
N GLY A 95 22.95 2.68 -2.70
CA GLY A 95 22.09 3.48 -3.57
C GLY A 95 20.94 4.14 -2.81
N HIS A 96 19.72 3.68 -3.07
CA HIS A 96 18.50 4.15 -2.40
C HIS A 96 17.65 3.00 -1.80
N HIS A 97 18.22 1.79 -1.70
CA HIS A 97 17.50 0.54 -1.39
C HIS A 97 18.21 -0.36 -0.35
N PHE A 98 18.96 0.19 0.61
CA PHE A 98 19.64 -0.57 1.68
C PHE A 98 20.30 -1.89 1.24
N CYS A 99 21.02 -1.88 0.11
CA CYS A 99 21.73 -3.04 -0.45
C CYS A 99 20.85 -4.28 -0.78
N TYR A 100 19.54 -4.07 -1.00
CA TYR A 100 18.63 -5.05 -1.60
C TYR A 100 19.21 -5.64 -2.91
N PRO A 101 19.08 -6.96 -3.17
CA PRO A 101 18.20 -7.95 -2.52
C PRO A 101 18.82 -8.68 -1.31
N ASN A 102 19.96 -8.24 -0.79
CA ASN A 102 20.52 -8.84 0.43
C ASN A 102 19.56 -8.62 1.62
N PRO A 103 19.38 -9.60 2.53
CA PRO A 103 18.66 -9.40 3.79
C PRO A 103 19.21 -8.17 4.52
N PHE A 104 18.33 -7.31 5.02
CA PHE A 104 18.73 -6.05 5.65
C PHE A 104 19.71 -6.30 6.80
N SER A 105 20.72 -5.43 6.88
CA SER A 105 21.62 -5.30 8.02
C SER A 105 21.64 -3.86 8.52
N ALA A 106 21.80 -3.68 9.83
CA ALA A 106 22.07 -2.39 10.46
C ALA A 106 23.25 -1.66 9.78
N ASN A 107 24.25 -2.42 9.31
CA ASN A 107 25.41 -1.92 8.59
C ASN A 107 25.11 -1.25 7.24
N PHE A 108 23.90 -1.38 6.70
CA PHE A 108 23.49 -0.69 5.46
C PHE A 108 22.99 0.74 5.71
N VAL A 109 22.70 1.11 6.97
CA VAL A 109 22.25 2.46 7.36
C VAL A 109 23.44 3.42 7.40
N HIS A 110 23.23 4.66 6.96
CA HIS A 110 24.23 5.72 7.00
C HIS A 110 24.43 6.23 8.45
N PRO A 111 25.66 6.32 8.98
CA PRO A 111 25.91 6.67 10.39
C PRO A 111 25.22 7.96 10.85
N HIS A 112 25.26 9.03 10.04
CA HIS A 112 24.56 10.30 10.29
C HIS A 112 23.01 10.20 10.37
N THR A 113 22.44 9.00 10.26
CA THR A 113 21.00 8.74 10.31
C THR A 113 20.60 7.73 11.39
N LEU A 114 21.51 7.49 12.33
CA LEU A 114 21.27 6.70 13.55
C LEU A 114 21.25 7.63 14.78
N PRO A 115 20.36 7.38 15.77
CA PRO A 115 19.17 6.54 15.67
C PRO A 115 18.10 7.18 14.76
N PRO A 116 17.37 6.40 13.95
CA PRO A 116 16.26 6.87 13.14
C PRO A 116 14.93 6.80 13.90
N ASN A 117 14.00 7.68 13.55
CA ASN A 117 12.58 7.52 13.88
C ASN A 117 11.85 6.76 12.76
N ILE A 118 12.17 7.06 11.49
CA ILE A 118 11.39 6.61 10.34
C ILE A 118 12.26 5.78 9.39
N VAL A 119 11.79 4.58 9.02
CA VAL A 119 12.35 3.77 7.92
C VAL A 119 11.33 3.75 6.78
N GLY A 120 11.77 3.95 5.53
CA GLY A 120 10.84 3.95 4.38
C GLY A 120 11.43 3.72 2.98
N ASN A 121 12.75 3.54 2.84
CA ASN A 121 13.35 3.04 1.60
C ASN A 121 13.10 1.53 1.43
N HIS A 122 13.25 1.00 0.22
CA HIS A 122 13.22 -0.45 0.00
C HIS A 122 14.36 -1.14 0.78
N LEU A 123 14.05 -2.31 1.32
CA LEU A 123 14.97 -3.25 1.96
C LEU A 123 14.37 -4.66 1.87
N ARG A 124 15.18 -5.71 2.02
CA ARG A 124 14.66 -7.06 2.23
C ARG A 124 14.54 -7.29 3.74
N PHE A 125 13.33 -7.59 4.22
CA PHE A 125 13.05 -7.55 5.65
C PHE A 125 13.93 -8.51 6.46
N ASN A 126 14.44 -8.01 7.59
CA ASN A 126 15.14 -8.78 8.61
C ASN A 126 14.78 -8.16 9.96
N ALA A 127 13.93 -8.83 10.74
CA ALA A 127 13.44 -8.29 12.01
C ALA A 127 14.58 -8.03 13.00
N GLY A 128 15.50 -9.00 13.19
CA GLY A 128 16.59 -8.88 14.16
C GLY A 128 17.53 -7.70 13.88
N GLU A 129 17.88 -7.48 12.61
CA GLU A 129 18.73 -6.34 12.22
C GLU A 129 17.98 -5.00 12.23
N LEU A 130 16.66 -4.98 12.00
CA LEU A 130 15.87 -3.75 12.16
C LEU A 130 15.67 -3.37 13.63
N HIS A 131 15.41 -4.34 14.51
CA HIS A 131 15.28 -4.12 15.96
C HIS A 131 16.59 -3.59 16.60
N ARG A 132 17.74 -3.77 15.95
CA ARG A 132 19.04 -3.20 16.36
C ARG A 132 19.20 -1.72 16.03
N VAL A 133 18.36 -1.14 15.16
CA VAL A 133 18.46 0.27 14.76
C VAL A 133 17.21 1.10 15.05
N VAL A 134 16.00 0.54 15.03
CA VAL A 134 14.77 1.31 15.30
C VAL A 134 14.37 1.28 16.78
N PRO A 135 13.75 2.36 17.32
CA PRO A 135 13.21 2.37 18.68
C PRO A 135 12.18 1.28 18.94
N ALA A 136 12.16 0.74 20.17
CA ALA A 136 11.31 -0.39 20.54
C ALA A 136 9.79 -0.14 20.47
N ASP A 137 9.33 1.12 20.45
CA ASP A 137 7.91 1.46 20.27
C ASP A 137 7.49 1.67 18.80
N ALA A 138 8.43 1.54 17.85
CA ALA A 138 8.23 1.82 16.44
C ALA A 138 7.11 0.96 15.83
N ARG A 139 6.22 1.61 15.07
CA ARG A 139 5.10 0.91 14.43
C ARG A 139 5.51 0.37 13.06
N TYR A 140 5.53 -0.95 12.96
CA TYR A 140 5.84 -1.67 11.73
C TYR A 140 4.62 -1.63 10.81
N VAL A 141 4.82 -1.09 9.60
CA VAL A 141 3.79 -0.96 8.56
C VAL A 141 4.34 -1.53 7.27
N THR A 142 3.49 -2.15 6.46
CA THR A 142 3.81 -2.47 5.07
C THR A 142 2.60 -2.28 4.18
N ILE A 143 2.76 -2.47 2.88
CA ILE A 143 1.69 -2.38 1.88
C ILE A 143 1.81 -3.55 0.91
N LEU A 144 0.70 -4.24 0.65
CA LEU A 144 0.61 -5.28 -0.37
C LEU A 144 -0.26 -4.78 -1.53
N ARG A 145 -0.31 -5.59 -2.58
CA ARG A 145 -1.06 -5.31 -3.80
C ARG A 145 -1.47 -6.62 -4.44
N GLU A 146 -2.59 -6.62 -5.17
CA GLU A 146 -3.06 -7.83 -5.85
C GLU A 146 -1.94 -8.41 -6.75
N PRO A 147 -1.52 -9.68 -6.56
CA PRO A 147 -0.33 -10.22 -7.21
C PRO A 147 -0.34 -10.21 -8.72
N ALA A 148 -1.48 -10.41 -9.40
CA ALA A 148 -1.53 -10.31 -10.86
C ALA A 148 -1.28 -8.87 -11.33
N ALA A 149 -1.97 -7.91 -10.73
CA ALA A 149 -1.81 -6.49 -11.03
C ALA A 149 -0.44 -5.92 -10.61
N MET A 150 0.23 -6.54 -9.63
CA MET A 150 1.61 -6.27 -9.24
C MET A 150 2.61 -6.89 -10.22
N PHE A 151 2.46 -8.17 -10.58
CA PHE A 151 3.41 -8.90 -11.42
C PHE A 151 3.46 -8.38 -12.85
N GLU A 152 2.34 -7.96 -13.44
CA GLU A 152 2.32 -7.23 -14.72
C GLU A 152 3.22 -5.98 -14.66
N SER A 153 3.24 -5.31 -13.50
CA SER A 153 4.10 -4.16 -13.23
C SER A 153 5.56 -4.54 -13.01
N LEU A 154 5.85 -5.70 -12.40
CA LEU A 154 7.20 -6.22 -12.22
C LEU A 154 7.80 -6.67 -13.56
N PHE A 155 7.10 -7.54 -14.27
CA PHE A 155 7.46 -8.08 -15.58
C PHE A 155 7.78 -6.97 -16.59
N THR A 156 6.91 -5.95 -16.66
CA THR A 156 7.09 -4.82 -17.59
C THR A 156 8.22 -3.89 -17.14
N TYR A 157 8.26 -3.48 -15.86
CA TYR A 157 9.23 -2.51 -15.34
C TYR A 157 10.67 -3.05 -15.27
N TYR A 158 10.83 -4.35 -14.95
CA TYR A 158 12.13 -5.03 -14.89
C TYR A 158 12.40 -5.90 -16.12
N SER A 159 11.71 -5.67 -17.24
CA SER A 159 11.88 -6.42 -18.50
C SER A 159 13.34 -6.49 -18.99
N GLN A 160 14.09 -5.39 -18.88
CA GLN A 160 15.55 -5.35 -19.14
C GLN A 160 16.39 -5.71 -17.89
N HIS A 161 15.80 -5.49 -16.71
CA HIS A 161 16.34 -5.69 -15.36
C HIS A 161 16.66 -7.15 -15.01
N CYS A 162 15.67 -8.02 -15.22
CA CYS A 162 15.63 -9.40 -14.75
C CYS A 162 16.14 -10.35 -15.82
N GLN A 163 17.02 -11.28 -15.47
CA GLN A 163 17.47 -12.31 -16.42
C GLN A 163 16.34 -13.26 -16.82
N THR A 164 15.42 -13.59 -15.91
CA THR A 164 14.21 -14.38 -16.24
C THR A 164 13.37 -13.69 -17.32
N PHE A 165 13.01 -12.42 -17.12
CA PHE A 165 12.15 -11.69 -18.07
C PHE A 165 12.82 -11.46 -19.43
N ARG A 166 14.13 -11.20 -19.47
CA ARG A 166 14.89 -11.05 -20.73
C ARG A 166 14.93 -12.30 -21.61
N ARG A 167 14.72 -13.51 -21.05
CA ARG A 167 14.67 -14.75 -21.84
C ARG A 167 13.32 -15.00 -22.52
N VAL A 168 12.29 -14.22 -22.19
CA VAL A 168 10.93 -14.45 -22.70
C VAL A 168 10.79 -13.86 -24.11
N PRO A 169 10.51 -14.67 -25.15
CA PRO A 169 10.40 -14.17 -26.53
C PRO A 169 9.37 -13.04 -26.65
N GLY A 170 9.76 -11.97 -27.36
CA GLY A 170 8.95 -10.76 -27.55
C GLY A 170 8.52 -10.05 -26.25
N GLY A 171 9.09 -10.42 -25.08
CA GLY A 171 8.60 -9.95 -23.78
C GLY A 171 7.13 -10.33 -23.53
N SER A 172 6.66 -11.47 -24.01
CA SER A 172 5.25 -11.87 -23.85
C SER A 172 4.98 -12.47 -22.46
N LEU A 173 4.23 -11.75 -21.61
CA LEU A 173 3.79 -12.23 -20.30
C LEU A 173 3.00 -13.55 -20.40
N GLY A 174 2.21 -13.73 -21.48
CA GLY A 174 1.53 -15.01 -21.74
C GLY A 174 2.53 -16.15 -21.97
N ALA A 175 3.49 -15.97 -22.88
CA ALA A 175 4.50 -16.99 -23.17
C ALA A 175 5.36 -17.36 -21.94
N PHE A 176 5.60 -16.40 -21.03
CA PHE A 176 6.20 -16.70 -19.73
C PHE A 176 5.31 -17.60 -18.87
N LEU A 177 4.00 -17.29 -18.77
CA LEU A 177 3.07 -17.98 -17.89
C LEU A 177 2.64 -19.37 -18.36
N GLU A 178 2.74 -19.67 -19.66
CA GLU A 178 2.53 -21.05 -20.15
C GLU A 178 3.67 -22.00 -19.72
N GLN A 179 4.91 -21.51 -19.59
CA GLN A 179 6.09 -22.32 -19.24
C GLN A 179 7.08 -21.59 -18.32
N PRO A 180 6.68 -21.12 -17.11
CA PRO A 180 7.52 -20.21 -16.31
C PRO A 180 8.84 -20.83 -15.87
N LEU A 181 8.86 -22.14 -15.59
CA LEU A 181 10.06 -22.91 -15.25
C LEU A 181 11.09 -23.02 -16.38
N ARG A 182 10.70 -22.78 -17.64
CA ARG A 182 11.63 -22.72 -18.79
C ARG A 182 12.51 -21.46 -18.75
N TYR A 183 11.99 -20.38 -18.16
CA TYR A 183 12.63 -19.06 -18.13
C TYR A 183 13.26 -18.72 -16.78
N TYR A 184 12.65 -19.18 -15.68
CA TYR A 184 12.99 -18.82 -14.31
C TYR A 184 14.09 -19.71 -13.73
N ARG A 185 15.09 -19.10 -13.08
CA ARG A 185 16.11 -19.81 -12.29
C ARG A 185 16.32 -19.08 -10.95
N PRO A 186 16.28 -19.75 -9.78
CA PRO A 186 16.36 -19.09 -8.48
C PRO A 186 17.57 -18.15 -8.30
N GLN A 187 18.73 -18.55 -8.82
CA GLN A 187 20.00 -17.83 -8.70
C GLN A 187 20.24 -16.75 -9.77
N ASP A 188 19.27 -16.49 -10.66
CA ASP A 188 19.38 -15.43 -11.66
C ASP A 188 19.52 -14.04 -11.01
N LYS A 189 20.32 -13.16 -11.64
CA LYS A 189 20.36 -11.74 -11.27
C LYS A 189 18.96 -11.13 -11.42
N ASN A 190 18.47 -10.59 -10.30
CA ASN A 190 17.14 -10.02 -10.12
C ASN A 190 15.97 -11.03 -10.22
N SER A 191 16.19 -12.33 -9.91
CA SER A 191 15.14 -13.37 -9.88
C SER A 191 13.98 -13.08 -8.92
N ASN A 192 14.25 -12.29 -7.87
CA ASN A 192 13.30 -11.86 -6.84
C ASN A 192 12.09 -11.08 -7.37
N TYR A 193 12.20 -10.41 -8.53
CA TYR A 193 11.04 -9.76 -9.16
C TYR A 193 10.17 -10.72 -9.99
N ALA A 194 10.62 -11.96 -10.20
CA ALA A 194 10.02 -12.92 -11.13
C ALA A 194 9.26 -14.07 -10.47
N ARG A 195 9.29 -14.20 -9.13
CA ARG A 195 8.51 -15.18 -8.36
C ARG A 195 8.38 -14.74 -6.89
N ASN A 196 7.15 -14.75 -6.35
CA ASN A 196 6.80 -14.44 -4.96
C ASN A 196 7.57 -13.22 -4.38
N THR A 197 7.42 -12.07 -5.04
CA THR A 197 8.18 -10.83 -4.72
C THR A 197 7.78 -10.22 -3.38
N LEU A 198 6.50 -10.26 -2.98
CA LEU A 198 6.08 -9.80 -1.65
C LEU A 198 6.70 -10.69 -0.57
N THR A 199 6.65 -12.01 -0.76
CA THR A 199 7.30 -12.98 0.14
C THR A 199 8.80 -12.71 0.27
N HIS A 200 9.49 -12.41 -0.84
CA HIS A 200 10.91 -12.05 -0.83
C HIS A 200 11.18 -10.74 -0.08
N ASP A 201 10.43 -9.67 -0.37
CA ASP A 201 10.56 -8.36 0.28
C ASP A 201 10.29 -8.44 1.79
N LEU A 202 9.31 -9.25 2.19
CA LEU A 202 8.98 -9.62 3.58
C LEU A 202 10.02 -10.55 4.24
N GLY A 203 11.17 -10.80 3.59
CA GLY A 203 12.30 -11.53 4.15
C GLY A 203 12.23 -13.05 3.95
N GLY A 204 11.10 -13.57 3.49
CA GLY A 204 10.86 -15.00 3.32
C GLY A 204 11.64 -15.65 2.18
N ASP A 205 11.48 -16.97 2.09
CA ASP A 205 11.85 -17.80 0.97
C ASP A 205 10.77 -17.70 -0.13
N LYS A 206 11.18 -17.24 -1.32
CA LYS A 206 10.31 -17.05 -2.49
C LYS A 206 10.17 -18.30 -3.36
N ASP A 207 11.04 -19.30 -3.17
CA ASP A 207 11.21 -20.42 -4.09
C ASP A 207 10.50 -21.71 -3.67
N ARG A 208 9.87 -21.69 -2.50
CA ARG A 208 9.01 -22.75 -1.95
C ARG A 208 7.99 -23.31 -2.95
N PRO A 209 7.69 -24.62 -2.92
CA PRO A 209 6.67 -25.22 -3.78
C PRO A 209 5.30 -24.55 -3.62
N ALA A 210 4.52 -24.47 -4.70
CA ALA A 210 3.16 -23.90 -4.66
C ALA A 210 2.15 -24.74 -3.85
N ALA A 211 2.56 -25.92 -3.36
CA ALA A 211 1.78 -26.77 -2.45
C ALA A 211 2.26 -26.68 -0.98
N ASP A 212 3.30 -25.88 -0.66
CA ASP A 212 3.80 -25.69 0.72
C ASP A 212 2.88 -24.74 1.51
N ALA A 213 1.64 -25.19 1.73
CA ALA A 213 0.62 -24.48 2.48
C ALA A 213 0.93 -24.41 3.99
N ALA A 214 1.81 -25.28 4.49
CA ALA A 214 2.34 -25.18 5.84
C ALA A 214 3.23 -23.92 5.97
N TYR A 215 4.20 -23.75 5.07
CA TYR A 215 5.03 -22.56 5.01
C TYR A 215 4.20 -21.29 4.79
N ALA A 216 3.28 -21.27 3.81
CA ALA A 216 2.51 -20.06 3.52
C ALA A 216 1.65 -19.59 4.72
N ARG A 217 1.00 -20.52 5.45
CA ARG A 217 0.28 -20.18 6.70
C ARG A 217 1.23 -19.70 7.79
N ALA A 218 2.34 -20.39 8.03
CA ALA A 218 3.32 -20.01 9.05
C ALA A 218 3.93 -18.62 8.77
N PHE A 219 4.29 -18.35 7.52
CA PHE A 219 4.83 -17.06 7.08
C PHE A 219 3.78 -15.94 7.15
N THR A 220 2.53 -16.20 6.76
CA THR A 220 1.42 -15.23 6.92
C THR A 220 1.23 -14.86 8.40
N ALA A 221 1.23 -15.84 9.30
CA ALA A 221 1.14 -15.61 10.74
C ALA A 221 2.40 -14.93 11.34
N GLN A 222 3.58 -15.12 10.75
CA GLN A 222 4.78 -14.38 11.11
C GLN A 222 4.65 -12.89 10.73
N VAL A 223 4.18 -12.59 9.52
CA VAL A 223 3.93 -11.21 9.05
C VAL A 223 2.86 -10.53 9.91
N GLU A 224 1.76 -11.21 10.24
CA GLU A 224 0.67 -10.64 11.06
C GLU A 224 1.10 -10.36 12.50
N ARG A 225 2.03 -11.15 13.06
CA ARG A 225 2.63 -10.88 14.38
C ARG A 225 3.54 -9.66 14.40
N VAL A 226 4.19 -9.35 13.28
CA VAL A 226 5.20 -8.28 13.17
C VAL A 226 4.58 -6.94 12.78
N PHE A 227 3.71 -6.92 11.78
CA PHE A 227 3.22 -5.67 11.18
C PHE A 227 1.94 -5.19 11.86
N SER A 228 2.04 -4.03 12.55
CA SER A 228 0.90 -3.34 13.17
C SER A 228 -0.16 -2.87 12.17
N LEU A 229 0.20 -2.76 10.88
CA LEU A 229 -0.73 -2.57 9.77
C LEU A 229 -0.14 -3.10 8.47
N VAL A 230 -0.94 -3.89 7.74
CA VAL A 230 -0.70 -4.27 6.35
C VAL A 230 -1.72 -3.53 5.48
N MET A 231 -1.27 -2.51 4.76
CA MET A 231 -2.08 -1.72 3.83
C MET A 231 -2.33 -2.49 2.53
N ILE A 232 -3.39 -2.14 1.79
CA ILE A 232 -3.70 -2.70 0.47
C ILE A 232 -3.74 -1.57 -0.57
N ALA A 233 -2.95 -1.69 -1.64
CA ALA A 233 -2.81 -0.63 -2.65
C ALA A 233 -4.09 -0.38 -3.48
N GLU A 234 -4.94 -1.40 -3.63
CA GLU A 234 -6.29 -1.30 -4.22
C GLU A 234 -7.27 -0.52 -3.32
N HIS A 235 -7.04 -0.49 -2.00
CA HIS A 235 -7.87 0.16 -0.98
C HIS A 235 -7.04 1.20 -0.22
N PHE A 236 -6.39 2.09 -0.98
CA PHE A 236 -5.34 2.97 -0.47
C PHE A 236 -5.86 4.02 0.52
N ASP A 237 -7.00 4.64 0.24
CA ASP A 237 -7.56 5.70 1.11
C ASP A 237 -8.14 5.09 2.39
N GLU A 238 -8.72 3.89 2.30
CA GLU A 238 -9.17 3.09 3.45
C GLU A 238 -7.99 2.61 4.30
N SER A 239 -6.88 2.21 3.66
CA SER A 239 -5.62 1.90 4.34
C SER A 239 -5.02 3.12 5.04
N LEU A 240 -5.18 4.33 4.47
CA LEU A 240 -4.80 5.57 5.14
C LEU A 240 -5.68 5.89 6.34
N VAL A 241 -6.95 5.49 6.38
CA VAL A 241 -7.77 5.57 7.60
C VAL A 241 -7.13 4.76 8.73
N LEU A 242 -6.77 3.50 8.48
CA LEU A 242 -6.12 2.67 9.51
C LEU A 242 -4.75 3.24 9.91
N LEU A 243 -3.93 3.70 8.94
CA LEU A 243 -2.64 4.31 9.21
C LEU A 243 -2.75 5.57 10.08
N ARG A 244 -3.73 6.44 9.78
CA ARG A 244 -4.03 7.65 10.56
C ARG A 244 -4.27 7.31 12.03
N ARG A 245 -5.10 6.28 12.27
CA ARG A 245 -5.53 5.87 13.60
C ARG A 245 -4.41 5.19 14.39
N LEU A 246 -3.66 4.30 13.74
CA LEU A 246 -2.47 3.64 14.30
C LEU A 246 -1.41 4.65 14.77
N LEU A 247 -1.15 5.68 13.97
CA LEU A 247 -0.12 6.68 14.26
C LEU A 247 -0.65 7.90 15.05
N SER A 248 -1.97 8.02 15.22
CA SER A 248 -2.64 9.21 15.78
C SER A 248 -2.28 10.51 15.04
N TRP A 249 -2.16 10.44 13.71
CA TRP A 249 -1.83 11.59 12.83
C TRP A 249 -3.08 12.38 12.41
N ASP A 250 -2.87 13.57 11.85
CA ASP A 250 -3.93 14.37 11.26
C ASP A 250 -4.11 14.07 9.76
N ALA A 251 -5.26 14.44 9.20
CA ALA A 251 -5.53 14.23 7.77
C ALA A 251 -4.49 14.96 6.89
N ASP A 252 -4.07 16.17 7.30
CA ASP A 252 -3.06 17.00 6.63
C ASP A 252 -1.63 16.43 6.72
N ASP A 253 -1.36 15.44 7.58
CA ASP A 253 -0.09 14.70 7.58
C ASP A 253 -0.03 13.67 6.43
N LEU A 254 -1.18 13.11 6.06
CA LEU A 254 -1.33 11.98 5.13
C LEU A 254 -1.64 12.39 3.69
N VAL A 255 -1.69 13.69 3.39
CA VAL A 255 -2.01 14.20 2.04
C VAL A 255 -1.02 13.71 0.99
N TYR A 256 -1.46 13.50 -0.25
CA TYR A 256 -0.62 12.84 -1.24
C TYR A 256 -1.01 13.11 -2.70
N VAL A 257 -0.02 13.00 -3.59
CA VAL A 257 -0.21 12.73 -5.03
C VAL A 257 0.33 11.33 -5.35
N LYS A 258 -0.19 10.67 -6.39
CA LYS A 258 0.19 9.29 -6.71
C LYS A 258 1.54 9.28 -7.43
N LEU A 259 2.61 8.91 -6.75
CA LEU A 259 3.99 8.91 -7.30
C LEU A 259 4.32 7.60 -8.04
N ASN A 260 5.37 7.63 -8.87
CA ASN A 260 5.93 6.47 -9.59
C ASN A 260 4.90 5.71 -10.48
N MET A 261 3.97 6.45 -11.09
CA MET A 261 2.93 5.89 -11.96
C MET A 261 3.47 5.60 -13.37
N ARG A 262 3.30 4.37 -13.86
CA ARG A 262 3.46 4.07 -15.30
C ARG A 262 2.44 4.81 -16.17
N THR A 263 2.87 5.24 -17.36
CA THR A 263 2.01 5.73 -18.45
C THR A 263 0.96 4.67 -18.84
N PRO A 264 -0.17 5.05 -19.47
CA PRO A 264 -1.13 4.07 -20.00
C PRO A 264 -0.50 3.12 -21.01
N ALA A 265 0.33 3.65 -21.93
CA ALA A 265 0.99 2.86 -22.97
C ALA A 265 2.02 1.82 -22.44
N SER A 266 2.53 2.00 -21.21
CA SER A 266 3.43 1.03 -20.57
C SER A 266 2.70 0.07 -19.62
N LYS A 267 1.37 -0.06 -19.73
CA LYS A 267 0.55 -1.02 -18.98
C LYS A 267 -0.14 -2.01 -19.91
N ARG A 268 -0.09 -3.29 -19.55
CA ARG A 268 -0.82 -4.35 -20.23
C ARG A 268 -2.18 -4.54 -19.56
N ARG A 269 -3.23 -4.79 -20.35
CA ARG A 269 -4.48 -5.33 -19.81
C ARG A 269 -4.28 -6.82 -19.54
N LEU A 270 -4.72 -7.29 -18.37
CA LEU A 270 -4.74 -8.71 -18.02
C LEU A 270 -6.13 -9.28 -18.31
N THR A 271 -6.18 -10.50 -18.84
CA THR A 271 -7.39 -11.33 -18.88
C THR A 271 -7.54 -12.08 -17.54
N PRO A 272 -8.74 -12.59 -17.20
CA PRO A 272 -8.93 -13.43 -16.02
C PRO A 272 -8.03 -14.67 -16.01
N ASP A 273 -7.84 -15.33 -17.16
CA ASP A 273 -6.91 -16.46 -17.33
C ASP A 273 -5.47 -16.08 -16.94
N LEU A 274 -4.93 -15.01 -17.54
CA LEU A 274 -3.58 -14.55 -17.24
C LEU A 274 -3.44 -14.14 -15.76
N ALA A 275 -4.46 -13.54 -15.16
CA ALA A 275 -4.45 -13.23 -13.74
C ALA A 275 -4.43 -14.50 -12.86
N GLY A 276 -5.22 -15.51 -13.21
CA GLY A 276 -5.20 -16.84 -12.57
C GLY A 276 -3.82 -17.50 -12.67
N LYS A 277 -3.23 -17.55 -13.87
CA LYS A 277 -1.88 -18.09 -14.11
C LYS A 277 -0.80 -17.36 -13.31
N VAL A 278 -0.87 -16.02 -13.21
CA VAL A 278 0.06 -15.26 -12.35
C VAL A 278 -0.10 -15.61 -10.87
N ARG A 279 -1.34 -15.75 -10.38
CA ARG A 279 -1.60 -16.11 -8.97
C ARG A 279 -1.18 -17.55 -8.66
N ALA A 280 -1.32 -18.48 -9.59
CA ALA A 280 -0.79 -19.84 -9.47
C ALA A 280 0.75 -19.85 -9.43
N TRP A 281 1.42 -19.03 -10.25
CA TRP A 281 2.88 -18.90 -10.25
C TRP A 281 3.43 -18.20 -8.99
N ASN A 282 2.72 -17.19 -8.48
CA ASN A 282 3.04 -16.44 -7.26
C ASN A 282 2.13 -16.83 -6.09
N TRP A 283 1.97 -18.14 -5.86
CA TRP A 283 0.96 -18.70 -4.95
C TRP A 283 1.08 -18.19 -3.50
N ILE A 284 2.29 -17.93 -3.02
CA ILE A 284 2.53 -17.47 -1.63
C ILE A 284 2.15 -16.00 -1.50
N ASP A 285 2.47 -15.17 -2.50
CA ASP A 285 2.01 -13.78 -2.57
C ASP A 285 0.47 -13.70 -2.69
N ALA A 286 -0.18 -14.66 -3.35
CA ALA A 286 -1.64 -14.77 -3.40
C ALA A 286 -2.24 -15.10 -2.03
N HIS A 287 -1.70 -16.10 -1.32
CA HIS A 287 -2.11 -16.44 0.05
C HIS A 287 -1.94 -15.25 1.02
N LEU A 288 -0.80 -14.54 0.94
CA LEU A 288 -0.54 -13.32 1.72
C LEU A 288 -1.56 -12.22 1.40
N TYR A 289 -1.79 -11.94 0.12
CA TYR A 289 -2.72 -10.88 -0.30
C TYR A 289 -4.15 -11.16 0.17
N ASP A 290 -4.65 -12.38 -0.02
CA ASP A 290 -6.03 -12.73 0.33
C ASP A 290 -6.26 -12.63 1.85
N HIS A 291 -5.31 -13.10 2.66
CA HIS A 291 -5.37 -12.98 4.12
C HIS A 291 -5.38 -11.52 4.58
N PHE A 292 -4.44 -10.69 4.09
CA PHE A 292 -4.30 -9.32 4.55
C PHE A 292 -5.35 -8.37 3.96
N ASN A 293 -5.89 -8.64 2.77
CA ASN A 293 -7.08 -7.95 2.28
C ASN A 293 -8.28 -8.26 3.19
N GLY A 294 -8.47 -9.53 3.57
CA GLY A 294 -9.44 -9.90 4.61
C GLY A 294 -9.18 -9.21 5.95
N SER A 295 -7.91 -9.09 6.38
CA SER A 295 -7.52 -8.43 7.63
C SER A 295 -7.82 -6.93 7.61
N LEU A 296 -7.56 -6.24 6.50
CA LEU A 296 -7.93 -4.84 6.28
C LEU A 296 -9.44 -4.63 6.46
N TRP A 297 -10.26 -5.44 5.79
CA TRP A 297 -11.72 -5.29 5.86
C TRP A 297 -12.28 -5.67 7.24
N ARG A 298 -11.69 -6.64 7.96
CA ARG A 298 -12.02 -6.91 9.37
C ARG A 298 -11.71 -5.70 10.27
N GLN A 299 -10.55 -5.07 10.10
CA GLN A 299 -10.16 -3.88 10.87
C GLN A 299 -11.06 -2.67 10.57
N LEU A 300 -11.42 -2.45 9.31
CA LEU A 300 -12.36 -1.39 8.91
C LEU A 300 -13.79 -1.63 9.43
N ALA A 301 -14.26 -2.88 9.41
CA ALA A 301 -15.56 -3.26 9.97
C ALA A 301 -15.61 -3.02 11.49
N ALA A 302 -14.53 -3.33 12.22
CA ALA A 302 -14.41 -3.09 13.66
C ALA A 302 -14.45 -1.59 14.06
N LEU A 303 -14.17 -0.67 13.12
CA LEU A 303 -14.37 0.78 13.33
C LEU A 303 -15.83 1.22 13.12
N GLY A 304 -16.63 0.43 12.40
CA GLY A 304 -17.97 0.78 11.94
C GLY A 304 -17.99 1.69 10.70
N SER A 305 -18.92 1.41 9.78
CA SER A 305 -19.04 2.11 8.49
C SER A 305 -19.15 3.64 8.61
N ALA A 306 -19.92 4.14 9.58
CA ALA A 306 -20.07 5.56 9.85
C ALA A 306 -18.76 6.24 10.32
N CYS A 307 -17.88 5.51 10.99
CA CYS A 307 -16.55 5.98 11.39
C CYS A 307 -15.64 6.10 10.17
N VAL A 308 -15.54 5.02 9.37
CA VAL A 308 -14.73 4.99 8.14
C VAL A 308 -15.20 6.05 7.14
N ALA A 309 -16.51 6.22 6.93
CA ALA A 309 -17.07 7.23 6.04
C ALA A 309 -16.84 8.69 6.54
N ARG A 310 -16.57 8.90 7.83
CA ARG A 310 -16.15 10.20 8.36
C ARG A 310 -14.65 10.43 8.16
N GLU A 311 -13.82 9.43 8.46
CA GLU A 311 -12.37 9.47 8.26
C GLU A 311 -12.01 9.70 6.78
N LEU A 312 -12.67 8.99 5.85
CA LEU A 312 -12.52 9.20 4.41
C LEU A 312 -12.90 10.62 3.95
N ARG A 313 -13.92 11.25 4.56
CA ARG A 313 -14.27 12.65 4.27
C ARG A 313 -13.21 13.62 4.79
N LEU A 314 -12.63 13.38 5.97
CA LEU A 314 -11.54 14.19 6.51
C LEU A 314 -10.29 14.11 5.61
N LEU A 315 -9.94 12.91 5.15
CA LEU A 315 -8.85 12.70 4.19
C LEU A 315 -9.13 13.43 2.86
N ARG A 316 -10.33 13.28 2.28
CA ARG A 316 -10.71 13.98 1.02
C ARG A 316 -10.62 15.51 1.16
N ALA A 317 -11.12 16.08 2.24
CA ALA A 317 -11.04 17.52 2.50
C ALA A 317 -9.57 18.01 2.65
N ALA A 318 -8.68 17.21 3.23
CA ALA A 318 -7.25 17.52 3.29
C ALA A 318 -6.57 17.44 1.90
N GLN A 319 -6.97 16.47 1.08
CA GLN A 319 -6.54 16.38 -0.32
C GLN A 319 -7.02 17.60 -1.13
N GLU A 320 -8.27 18.03 -0.96
CA GLU A 320 -8.81 19.22 -1.62
C GLU A 320 -8.07 20.50 -1.21
N ARG A 321 -7.69 20.65 0.08
CA ARG A 321 -6.78 21.73 0.53
C ARG A 321 -5.42 21.67 -0.18
N LEU A 322 -4.79 20.49 -0.26
CA LEU A 322 -3.52 20.30 -0.96
C LEU A 322 -3.63 20.65 -2.46
N LEU A 323 -4.73 20.28 -3.12
CA LEU A 323 -4.98 20.62 -4.51
C LEU A 323 -5.19 22.12 -4.70
N GLN A 324 -5.90 22.78 -3.79
CA GLN A 324 -6.09 24.22 -3.79
C GLN A 324 -4.78 24.98 -3.55
N SER A 325 -3.90 24.49 -2.67
CA SER A 325 -2.62 25.14 -2.36
C SER A 325 -1.55 24.94 -3.43
N CYS A 326 -1.41 23.72 -3.97
CA CYS A 326 -0.30 23.37 -4.86
C CYS A 326 -0.63 23.39 -6.35
N PHE A 327 -1.92 23.30 -6.72
CA PHE A 327 -2.36 23.17 -8.11
C PHE A 327 -3.49 24.15 -8.49
N GLY A 328 -3.82 25.10 -7.60
CA GLY A 328 -4.84 26.12 -7.84
C GLY A 328 -6.25 25.52 -8.04
N GLY A 329 -6.55 24.43 -7.32
CA GLY A 329 -7.84 23.72 -7.38
C GLY A 329 -7.99 22.79 -8.59
N ARG A 330 -7.07 22.88 -9.56
CA ARG A 330 -7.06 22.01 -10.75
C ARG A 330 -6.49 20.65 -10.39
N ARG A 331 -6.98 19.58 -11.04
CA ARG A 331 -6.40 18.23 -10.89
C ARG A 331 -4.92 18.26 -11.31
N PRO A 332 -3.98 17.65 -10.54
CA PRO A 332 -2.55 17.69 -10.87
C PRO A 332 -2.27 17.06 -12.23
N LEU A 333 -1.80 17.87 -13.18
CA LEU A 333 -1.46 17.42 -14.53
C LEU A 333 -0.23 16.51 -14.48
N ARG A 334 -0.39 15.31 -15.07
CA ARG A 334 0.64 14.26 -15.06
C ARG A 334 1.48 14.37 -16.32
N SER A 335 2.70 14.84 -16.16
CA SER A 335 3.67 15.01 -17.25
C SER A 335 4.52 13.75 -17.44
N SER A 336 4.90 13.44 -18.69
CA SER A 336 6.04 12.54 -18.94
C SER A 336 7.33 13.25 -18.53
N ALA A 337 8.34 12.50 -18.06
CA ALA A 337 9.54 13.09 -17.45
C ALA A 337 10.28 14.12 -18.35
N GLY A 338 10.29 13.93 -19.67
CA GLY A 338 10.87 14.89 -20.61
C GLY A 338 10.15 16.25 -20.68
N LYS A 339 8.84 16.28 -20.39
CA LYS A 339 8.02 17.51 -20.38
C LYS A 339 8.09 18.29 -19.06
N ILE A 340 8.55 17.66 -17.97
CA ILE A 340 8.65 18.30 -16.65
C ILE A 340 9.79 19.33 -16.68
N ARG A 341 9.47 20.58 -16.34
CA ARG A 341 10.40 21.72 -16.45
C ARG A 341 11.49 21.69 -15.39
N ASN A 342 11.12 21.43 -14.13
CA ASN A 342 12.10 21.24 -13.07
C ASN A 342 12.77 19.85 -13.21
N LYS A 343 14.09 19.84 -13.45
CA LYS A 343 14.87 18.60 -13.61
C LYS A 343 14.82 17.70 -12.36
N ASP A 344 14.74 18.28 -11.17
CA ASP A 344 14.70 17.52 -9.90
C ASP A 344 13.37 16.80 -9.67
N LEU A 345 12.30 17.22 -10.36
CA LEU A 345 10.99 16.57 -10.31
C LEU A 345 10.81 15.48 -11.37
N ARG A 346 11.83 15.22 -12.20
CA ARG A 346 11.78 14.16 -13.23
C ARG A 346 11.92 12.78 -12.59
N PRO A 347 10.89 11.91 -12.66
CA PRO A 347 11.00 10.56 -12.12
C PRO A 347 11.94 9.71 -12.98
N TRP A 348 12.62 8.75 -12.35
CA TRP A 348 13.45 7.76 -13.02
C TRP A 348 12.67 6.97 -14.08
N GLN A 349 13.29 6.76 -15.25
CA GLN A 349 12.75 5.94 -16.33
C GLN A 349 13.59 4.65 -16.43
N PRO A 350 13.02 3.45 -16.16
CA PRO A 350 13.81 2.21 -16.09
C PRO A 350 14.16 1.60 -17.46
N SER A 351 13.43 1.95 -18.52
CA SER A 351 13.75 1.64 -19.92
C SER A 351 12.92 2.51 -20.87
N ALA A 352 13.25 2.52 -22.16
CA ALA A 352 12.50 3.26 -23.19
C ALA A 352 11.03 2.81 -23.32
N GLN A 353 10.72 1.55 -23.00
CA GLN A 353 9.37 0.98 -23.09
C GLN A 353 8.49 1.35 -21.87
N VAL A 354 9.05 1.94 -20.82
CA VAL A 354 8.38 2.11 -19.52
C VAL A 354 8.45 3.56 -19.05
N GLY A 355 7.57 4.39 -19.62
CA GLY A 355 7.41 5.78 -19.18
C GLY A 355 6.84 5.87 -17.76
N ILE A 356 7.53 6.59 -16.87
CA ILE A 356 7.03 6.97 -15.54
C ILE A 356 6.61 8.44 -15.55
N LEU A 357 5.39 8.69 -15.09
CA LEU A 357 4.77 10.01 -14.97
C LEU A 357 5.20 10.71 -13.68
N GLY A 358 5.41 12.02 -13.78
CA GLY A 358 5.59 12.93 -12.65
C GLY A 358 4.65 14.13 -12.77
N TYR A 359 5.00 15.23 -12.09
CA TYR A 359 4.17 16.44 -12.01
C TYR A 359 5.02 17.70 -12.20
N ASP A 360 4.49 18.66 -12.92
CA ASP A 360 4.92 20.06 -12.83
C ASP A 360 4.09 20.78 -11.75
N LEU A 361 4.70 21.76 -11.09
CA LEU A 361 3.96 22.76 -10.32
C LEU A 361 3.55 23.94 -11.23
N PRO A 362 2.45 24.65 -10.92
CA PRO A 362 2.12 25.93 -11.56
C PRO A 362 3.26 26.93 -11.41
N GLY A 363 3.52 27.74 -12.45
CA GLY A 363 4.58 28.76 -12.39
C GLY A 363 4.27 29.88 -11.41
N ASN A 364 3.02 30.34 -11.38
CA ASN A 364 2.55 31.41 -10.51
C ASN A 364 2.05 30.88 -9.15
N LEU A 365 2.94 30.26 -8.38
CA LEU A 365 2.70 29.99 -6.95
C LEU A 365 2.96 31.27 -6.15
N SER A 366 2.00 32.20 -6.17
CA SER A 366 2.01 33.51 -5.49
C SER A 366 1.82 33.39 -3.96
N ARG A 367 2.37 32.32 -3.36
CA ARG A 367 2.13 31.90 -1.96
C ARG A 367 3.44 31.91 -1.15
N PRO A 368 3.37 31.96 0.19
CA PRO A 368 4.55 31.92 1.06
C PRO A 368 5.50 30.77 0.75
N SER A 369 6.80 30.99 1.00
CA SER A 369 7.90 30.05 0.74
C SER A 369 7.63 28.65 1.29
N SER A 370 7.13 28.55 2.52
CA SER A 370 6.77 27.29 3.19
C SER A 370 5.68 26.49 2.45
N SER A 371 4.69 27.16 1.85
CA SER A 371 3.69 26.51 1.01
C SER A 371 4.31 25.96 -0.27
N ARG A 372 5.20 26.72 -0.90
CA ARG A 372 5.92 26.31 -2.13
C ARG A 372 6.85 25.13 -1.87
N GLU A 373 7.55 25.10 -0.74
CA GLU A 373 8.37 23.94 -0.35
C GLU A 373 7.52 22.69 -0.14
N LEU A 374 6.43 22.76 0.64
CA LEU A 374 5.52 21.62 0.83
C LEU A 374 5.06 21.05 -0.52
N CYS A 375 4.66 21.90 -1.45
CA CYS A 375 4.24 21.49 -2.79
C CYS A 375 5.36 20.80 -3.58
N LEU A 376 6.60 21.29 -3.50
CA LEU A 376 7.78 20.64 -4.10
C LEU A 376 8.03 19.25 -3.51
N LYS A 377 8.02 19.11 -2.19
CA LYS A 377 8.23 17.83 -1.48
C LYS A 377 7.13 16.83 -1.80
N VAL A 378 5.87 17.27 -1.90
CA VAL A 378 4.70 16.42 -2.26
C VAL A 378 4.86 15.76 -3.63
N VAL A 379 5.39 16.46 -4.63
CA VAL A 379 5.60 15.91 -5.99
C VAL A 379 6.98 15.25 -6.20
N MET A 380 7.86 15.33 -5.21
CA MET A 380 9.27 14.92 -5.33
C MET A 380 9.43 13.40 -5.51
N PRO A 381 10.13 12.93 -6.56
CA PRO A 381 10.42 11.52 -6.73
C PRO A 381 11.37 10.99 -5.63
N GLU A 382 11.18 9.73 -5.26
CA GLU A 382 11.83 9.09 -4.10
C GLU A 382 13.37 9.10 -4.11
N ILE A 383 14.01 9.05 -5.28
CA ILE A 383 15.48 9.05 -5.41
C ILE A 383 16.04 10.42 -5.05
N GLN A 384 15.46 11.49 -5.61
CA GLN A 384 15.82 12.87 -5.29
C GLN A 384 15.53 13.18 -3.82
N TYR A 385 14.38 12.74 -3.30
CA TYR A 385 14.02 12.98 -1.90
C TYR A 385 15.01 12.26 -0.94
N THR A 386 15.36 11.00 -1.21
CA THR A 386 16.36 10.23 -0.44
C THR A 386 17.70 10.97 -0.40
N LYS A 387 18.15 11.56 -1.52
CA LYS A 387 19.40 12.34 -1.59
C LYS A 387 19.32 13.65 -0.77
N ILE A 388 18.20 14.37 -0.87
CA ILE A 388 17.99 15.64 -0.16
C ILE A 388 17.95 15.43 1.36
N LEU A 389 17.26 14.39 1.84
CA LEU A 389 17.25 14.01 3.26
C LEU A 389 18.64 13.60 3.74
N LEU A 390 19.41 12.86 2.95
CA LEU A 390 20.75 12.44 3.35
C LEU A 390 21.69 13.64 3.49
N HIS A 391 21.56 14.64 2.61
CA HIS A 391 22.29 15.88 2.70
C HIS A 391 21.89 16.71 3.94
N SER A 392 20.59 16.97 4.14
CA SER A 392 20.11 17.80 5.27
C SER A 392 20.38 17.14 6.62
N GLN A 393 20.13 15.85 6.77
CA GLN A 393 20.46 15.10 8.00
C GLN A 393 21.97 15.01 8.24
N SER A 394 22.79 14.87 7.20
CA SER A 394 24.27 14.92 7.35
C SER A 394 24.81 16.32 7.65
N ALA A 395 24.11 17.39 7.27
CA ALA A 395 24.42 18.75 7.70
C ALA A 395 24.08 18.94 9.19
N ARG A 396 22.86 18.56 9.61
CA ARG A 396 22.41 18.56 11.01
C ARG A 396 23.33 17.73 11.91
N TYR A 397 23.64 16.50 11.52
CA TYR A 397 24.54 15.63 12.28
C TYR A 397 25.91 16.29 12.50
N ARG A 398 26.55 16.80 11.44
CA ARG A 398 27.87 17.44 11.54
C ARG A 398 27.84 18.78 12.28
N HIS A 399 26.71 19.49 12.32
CA HIS A 399 26.56 20.67 13.16
C HIS A 399 26.52 20.28 14.64
N ASN A 400 25.72 19.27 14.99
CA ASN A 400 25.53 18.79 16.36
C ASN A 400 26.74 18.01 16.92
N HIS A 401 27.70 17.61 16.08
CA HIS A 401 28.92 16.88 16.48
C HIS A 401 30.20 17.66 16.08
N ARG A 402 30.14 18.99 16.16
CA ARG A 402 31.33 19.86 16.11
C ARG A 402 31.84 20.12 17.52
N HIS A 403 32.69 19.22 17.98
CA HIS A 403 33.57 19.36 19.14
C HIS A 403 34.99 19.02 18.69
#